data_AF-A0A941KCY0-F1
#
_entry.id   AF-A0A941KCY0-F1
#
_cell.length_a   1.000
_cell.length_b   1.000
_cell.length_c   1.000
_cell.angle_alpha   90.00
_cell.angle_beta   90.00
_cell.angle_gamma   90.00
#
_symmetry.space_group_name_H-M   'P 1'
#
loop_
_entity.id
_entity.type
_entity.pdbx_description
1 polymer ?
#
loop_
_entity_poly.entity_id
_entity_poly.type
_entity_poly.pdbx_seq_one_letter_code
_entity_poly.pdbx_strand_id
1 'polypeptide(L)'
;MTGAGPTLPDSRPRESTRAMLNRGRPFRVRALPSLKQVSRSVAEILTRWPDAVRTPEDRDRERLAKEMLRRVSEWDWTNITTQRVNSAAVAVFDEERRSRQDLFPVREFYLTEIATREPGAFLDGMVGVYIESFAPGRDHTRHLAKALAERSDDLGARHRKLTTSLPELFRPDAVPLALARIMRDAEDAYAHLKAIGLNSPHTSGLAKAAQKTFVERLAPDLDKAEARRKLFNWLTPENGPVLQAGAGPAVEALLAPWRERNPPDTLRNELSEAIIKAWNDPRLHAGGIWSGFDNELRAVLLRWLTHQDMKFFCDMVTATQNSPMWPPRRDFWLKLYHDRMIDEAWVAFGSEARRYAQQNLLRGGKTDMNRRFGRQLDRGGSTSLLIMRIGNKIVVDGCHSYKTHIFRADDRRAPKLYERQYYCDDIRLASPNSKSHSSIPSWSQWVLQHV
;
A
#
# COMPACT_ATOMS: atom_id res chain seq x y z
N MET A 1 -1.78 65.13 -58.24
CA MET A 1 -2.07 63.68 -58.14
C MET A 1 -1.72 63.25 -56.71
N THR A 2 -2.61 63.50 -55.74
CA THR A 2 -3.57 62.54 -55.14
C THR A 2 -2.85 61.39 -54.44
N GLY A 3 -2.86 61.17 -53.11
CA GLY A 3 -3.48 61.80 -51.95
C GLY A 3 -3.22 60.81 -50.79
N ALA A 4 -2.61 61.25 -49.69
CA ALA A 4 -2.33 60.39 -48.53
C ALA A 4 -3.40 60.61 -47.45
N GLY A 5 -4.29 59.63 -47.30
CA GLY A 5 -5.32 59.55 -46.26
C GLY A 5 -4.84 58.80 -45.00
N PRO A 6 -5.54 58.95 -43.86
CA PRO A 6 -5.04 58.59 -42.54
C PRO A 6 -5.16 57.09 -42.22
N THR A 7 -4.18 56.58 -41.46
CA THR A 7 -4.12 55.21 -40.92
C THR A 7 -5.21 54.97 -39.85
N LEU A 8 -6.11 54.02 -40.14
CA LEU A 8 -7.08 53.43 -39.21
C LEU A 8 -6.43 52.30 -38.37
N PRO A 9 -6.98 51.97 -37.18
CA PRO A 9 -6.35 51.07 -36.21
C PRO A 9 -6.45 49.58 -36.60
N ASP A 10 -5.37 48.85 -36.34
CA ASP A 10 -5.19 47.40 -36.55
C ASP A 10 -6.25 46.60 -35.78
N SER A 11 -7.31 46.21 -36.48
CA SER A 11 -8.40 45.36 -36.01
C SER A 11 -8.03 43.89 -36.12
N ARG A 12 -7.28 43.39 -35.13
CA ARG A 12 -7.09 41.93 -35.00
C ARG A 12 -8.44 41.26 -34.71
N PRO A 13 -8.89 40.27 -35.48
CA PRO A 13 -10.11 39.55 -35.19
C PRO A 13 -9.96 38.77 -33.88
N ARG A 14 -10.89 38.98 -32.93
CA ARG A 14 -11.00 38.17 -31.72
C ARG A 14 -11.41 36.75 -32.11
N GLU A 15 -10.48 35.80 -32.02
CA GLU A 15 -10.81 34.37 -32.13
C GLU A 15 -11.92 34.03 -31.12
N SER A 16 -13.04 33.48 -31.59
CA SER A 16 -14.13 33.06 -30.70
C SER A 16 -13.65 31.91 -29.81
N THR A 17 -14.15 31.86 -28.57
CA THR A 17 -13.91 30.77 -27.60
C THR A 17 -14.21 29.38 -28.18
N ARG A 18 -15.08 29.31 -29.20
CA ARG A 18 -15.43 28.10 -29.94
C ARG A 18 -14.31 27.62 -30.88
N ALA A 19 -13.50 28.54 -31.42
CA ALA A 19 -12.33 28.22 -32.24
C ALA A 19 -11.15 27.68 -31.40
N MET A 20 -10.99 28.13 -30.15
CA MET A 20 -9.97 27.61 -29.23
C MET A 20 -10.29 26.19 -28.74
N LEU A 21 -11.57 25.85 -28.56
CA LEU A 21 -12.00 24.50 -28.15
C LEU A 21 -11.75 23.42 -29.22
N ASN A 22 -11.66 23.79 -30.50
CA ASN A 22 -11.40 22.86 -31.61
C ASN A 22 -9.90 22.60 -31.88
N ARG A 23 -8.97 23.29 -31.19
CA ARG A 23 -7.52 22.98 -31.26
C ARG A 23 -7.05 21.97 -30.20
N GLY A 24 -7.95 21.47 -29.36
CA GLY A 24 -7.65 20.36 -28.45
C GLY A 24 -7.35 19.11 -29.26
N ARG A 25 -6.07 18.73 -29.37
CA ARG A 25 -5.69 17.38 -29.81
C ARG A 25 -6.56 16.39 -29.01
N PRO A 26 -7.27 15.46 -29.64
CA PRO A 26 -8.04 14.48 -28.90
C PRO A 26 -7.11 13.79 -27.91
N PHE A 27 -7.52 13.74 -26.64
CA PHE A 27 -6.83 12.93 -25.64
C PHE A 27 -6.64 11.55 -26.25
N ARG A 28 -5.38 11.16 -26.51
CA ARG A 28 -5.05 9.77 -26.78
C ARG A 28 -5.35 9.01 -25.50
N VAL A 29 -6.58 8.53 -25.38
CA VAL A 29 -6.88 7.35 -24.58
C VAL A 29 -5.90 6.31 -25.11
N ARG A 30 -4.88 5.96 -24.32
CA ARG A 30 -4.06 4.79 -24.64
C ARG A 30 -5.04 3.63 -24.63
N ALA A 31 -5.46 3.20 -25.82
CA ALA A 31 -6.18 1.96 -25.97
C ALA A 31 -5.35 0.90 -25.24
N LEU A 32 -5.96 0.21 -24.28
CA LEU A 32 -5.33 -0.96 -23.68
C LEU A 32 -4.92 -1.86 -24.86
N PRO A 33 -3.65 -2.34 -24.88
CA PRO A 33 -3.20 -3.19 -25.96
C PRO A 33 -4.21 -4.33 -26.12
N SER A 34 -4.56 -4.64 -27.37
CA SER A 34 -5.48 -5.74 -27.63
C SER A 34 -4.96 -7.01 -26.96
N LEU A 35 -5.87 -7.90 -26.54
CA LEU A 35 -5.46 -9.19 -25.95
C LEU A 35 -4.47 -9.93 -26.86
N LYS A 36 -4.57 -9.77 -28.18
CA LYS A 36 -3.61 -10.32 -29.15
C LYS A 36 -2.21 -9.68 -29.06
N GLN A 37 -2.11 -8.37 -28.82
CA GLN A 37 -0.83 -7.68 -28.60
C GLN A 37 -0.22 -8.02 -27.24
N VAL A 38 -1.04 -8.18 -26.20
CA VAL A 38 -0.59 -8.69 -24.89
C VAL A 38 -0.05 -10.12 -25.05
N SER A 39 -0.81 -11.01 -25.71
CA SER A 39 -0.37 -12.39 -25.97
C SER A 39 0.90 -12.45 -26.83
N ARG A 40 1.06 -11.54 -27.80
CA ARG A 40 2.28 -11.44 -28.62
C ARG A 40 3.47 -10.92 -27.81
N SER A 41 3.27 -9.92 -26.96
CA SER A 41 4.33 -9.40 -26.08
C SER A 41 4.74 -10.46 -25.05
N VAL A 42 3.78 -11.21 -24.52
CA VAL A 42 4.04 -12.37 -23.67
C VAL A 42 4.80 -13.46 -24.45
N ALA A 43 4.42 -13.75 -25.69
CA ALA A 43 5.14 -14.70 -26.54
C ALA A 43 6.57 -14.24 -26.84
N GLU A 44 6.79 -12.96 -27.18
CA GLU A 44 8.11 -12.38 -27.43
C GLU A 44 9.00 -12.37 -26.16
N ILE A 45 8.40 -12.10 -25.00
CA ILE A 45 9.09 -12.24 -23.70
C ILE A 45 9.46 -13.71 -23.44
N LEU A 46 8.57 -14.65 -23.76
CA LEU A 46 8.82 -16.09 -23.60
C LEU A 46 9.86 -16.63 -24.60
N THR A 47 9.90 -16.10 -25.82
CA THR A 47 10.96 -16.41 -26.80
C THR A 47 12.31 -15.88 -26.35
N ARG A 48 12.31 -14.72 -25.67
CA ARG A 48 13.52 -14.06 -25.18
C ARG A 48 14.01 -14.61 -23.82
N TRP A 49 13.13 -15.25 -23.05
CA TRP A 49 13.39 -15.79 -21.70
C TRP A 49 12.70 -17.16 -21.52
N PRO A 50 13.21 -18.23 -22.18
CA PRO A 50 12.58 -19.55 -22.17
C PRO A 50 12.58 -20.25 -20.79
N ASP A 51 13.43 -19.81 -19.87
CA ASP A 51 13.60 -20.41 -18.53
C ASP A 51 12.66 -19.85 -17.45
N ALA A 52 11.69 -19.02 -17.84
CA ALA A 52 10.66 -18.53 -16.92
C ALA A 52 9.69 -19.67 -16.56
N VAL A 53 9.97 -20.38 -15.46
CA VAL A 53 9.01 -21.29 -14.81
C VAL A 53 7.78 -20.45 -14.45
N ARG A 54 6.64 -20.77 -15.06
CA ARG A 54 5.37 -20.15 -14.68
C ARG A 54 4.99 -20.67 -13.29
N THR A 55 4.73 -19.78 -12.33
CA THR A 55 3.92 -20.15 -11.16
C THR A 55 2.51 -20.45 -11.68
N PRO A 56 2.01 -21.69 -11.57
CA PRO A 56 0.67 -22.02 -12.04
C PRO A 56 -0.38 -21.27 -11.22
N GLU A 57 -1.49 -20.87 -11.87
CA GLU A 57 -2.66 -20.36 -11.16
C GLU A 57 -3.14 -21.38 -10.13
N ASP A 58 -3.60 -20.91 -8.96
CA ASP A 58 -3.94 -21.79 -7.83
C ASP A 58 -4.94 -22.90 -8.20
N ARG A 59 -5.89 -22.61 -9.11
CA ARG A 59 -6.88 -23.58 -9.61
C ARG A 59 -6.30 -24.73 -10.42
N ASP A 60 -5.11 -24.54 -11.01
CA ASP A 60 -4.46 -25.54 -11.86
C ASP A 60 -3.44 -26.40 -11.10
N ARG A 61 -3.10 -26.05 -9.85
CA ARG A 61 -2.04 -26.74 -9.09
C ARG A 61 -2.41 -28.18 -8.71
N GLU A 62 -3.66 -28.43 -8.33
CA GLU A 62 -4.10 -29.80 -8.04
C GLU A 62 -3.99 -30.70 -9.28
N ARG A 63 -4.44 -30.20 -10.43
CA ARG A 63 -4.36 -30.93 -11.69
C ARG A 63 -2.92 -31.25 -12.05
N LEU A 64 -2.00 -30.30 -11.90
CA LEU A 64 -0.57 -30.51 -12.17
C LEU A 64 0.05 -31.54 -11.22
N ALA A 65 -0.24 -31.46 -9.92
CA ALA A 65 0.28 -32.41 -8.94
C ALA A 65 -0.25 -33.83 -9.18
N LYS A 66 -1.53 -33.99 -9.49
CA LYS A 66 -2.15 -35.29 -9.80
C LYS A 66 -1.69 -35.88 -11.12
N GLU A 67 -1.54 -35.06 -12.16
CA GLU A 67 -0.97 -35.52 -13.43
C GLU A 67 0.48 -35.97 -13.25
N MET A 68 1.28 -35.24 -12.45
CA MET A 68 2.64 -35.67 -12.14
C MET A 68 2.66 -36.98 -11.34
N LEU A 69 1.73 -37.16 -10.39
CA LEU A 69 1.57 -38.43 -9.67
C LEU A 69 1.25 -39.59 -10.60
N ARG A 70 0.31 -39.41 -11.53
CA ARG A 70 -0.01 -40.42 -12.55
C ARG A 70 1.24 -40.79 -13.33
N ARG A 71 1.99 -39.81 -13.84
CA ARG A 71 3.21 -40.03 -14.65
C ARG A 71 4.32 -40.76 -13.90
N VAL A 72 4.56 -40.39 -12.64
CA VAL A 72 5.55 -41.07 -11.79
C VAL A 72 5.11 -42.52 -11.51
N SER A 73 3.81 -42.75 -11.30
CA SER A 73 3.28 -44.08 -10.96
C SER A 73 3.23 -45.02 -12.16
N GLU A 74 2.91 -44.50 -13.35
CA GLU A 74 2.79 -45.26 -14.60
C GLU A 74 4.09 -45.24 -15.43
N TRP A 75 5.09 -44.48 -14.97
CA TRP A 75 6.34 -44.21 -15.69
C TRP A 75 6.12 -43.66 -17.13
N ASP A 76 5.12 -42.80 -17.29
CA ASP A 76 4.70 -42.22 -18.58
C ASP A 76 5.24 -40.79 -18.77
N TRP A 77 6.30 -40.69 -19.57
CA TRP A 77 6.97 -39.44 -19.92
C TRP A 77 6.63 -38.93 -21.32
N THR A 78 5.60 -39.47 -21.97
CA THR A 78 5.23 -39.07 -23.33
C THR A 78 4.74 -37.62 -23.36
N ASN A 79 5.21 -36.85 -24.35
CA ASN A 79 4.81 -35.47 -24.64
C ASN A 79 4.91 -34.47 -23.45
N ILE A 80 5.81 -34.70 -22.49
CA ILE A 80 6.08 -33.76 -21.40
C ILE A 80 7.38 -32.98 -21.62
N THR A 81 7.37 -31.70 -21.28
CA THR A 81 8.54 -30.83 -21.35
C THR A 81 9.14 -30.61 -19.96
N THR A 82 10.44 -30.31 -19.88
CA THR A 82 11.11 -29.94 -18.62
C THR A 82 10.41 -28.78 -17.91
N GLN A 83 9.91 -27.80 -18.67
CA GLN A 83 9.14 -26.69 -18.12
C GLN A 83 7.85 -27.16 -17.40
N ARG A 84 7.13 -28.13 -17.97
CA ARG A 84 5.93 -28.71 -17.34
C ARG A 84 6.29 -29.51 -16.08
N VAL A 85 7.40 -30.25 -16.12
CA VAL A 85 7.94 -30.95 -14.94
C VAL A 85 8.29 -29.96 -13.83
N ASN A 86 8.98 -28.85 -14.13
CA ASN A 86 9.29 -27.82 -13.13
C ASN A 86 8.03 -27.10 -12.62
N SER A 87 7.04 -26.87 -13.49
CA SER A 87 5.75 -26.26 -13.09
C SER A 87 4.96 -27.17 -12.15
N ALA A 88 5.01 -28.48 -12.36
CA ALA A 88 4.41 -29.46 -11.44
C ALA A 88 5.15 -29.51 -10.10
N ALA A 89 6.48 -29.33 -10.09
CA ALA A 89 7.25 -29.24 -8.85
C ALA A 89 6.79 -28.07 -7.99
N VAL A 90 6.56 -26.89 -8.59
CA VAL A 90 6.00 -25.72 -7.87
C VAL A 90 4.66 -26.06 -7.19
N ALA A 91 3.80 -26.83 -7.85
CA ALA A 91 2.53 -27.27 -7.26
C ALA A 91 2.73 -28.32 -6.15
N VAL A 92 3.60 -29.31 -6.36
CA VAL A 92 3.85 -30.41 -5.39
C VAL A 92 4.48 -29.90 -4.09
N PHE A 93 5.35 -28.90 -4.18
CA PHE A 93 6.06 -28.32 -3.02
C PHE A 93 5.37 -27.07 -2.44
N ASP A 94 4.17 -26.70 -2.90
CA ASP A 94 3.43 -25.59 -2.30
C ASP A 94 2.98 -25.88 -0.86
N GLU A 95 2.51 -24.85 -0.17
CA GLU A 95 2.14 -24.94 1.24
C GLU A 95 1.04 -25.98 1.52
N GLU A 96 0.10 -26.17 0.58
CA GLU A 96 -1.04 -27.08 0.70
C GLU A 96 -0.63 -28.55 0.45
N ARG A 97 0.33 -28.77 -0.46
CA ARG A 97 0.64 -30.11 -1.01
C ARG A 97 1.97 -30.70 -0.52
N ARG A 98 2.90 -29.88 -0.02
CA ARG A 98 4.25 -30.33 0.41
C ARG A 98 4.25 -31.41 1.50
N SER A 99 3.17 -31.55 2.27
CA SER A 99 3.03 -32.55 3.33
C SER A 99 2.01 -33.65 3.04
N ARG A 100 1.36 -33.62 1.86
CA ARG A 100 0.34 -34.61 1.48
C ARG A 100 0.97 -35.98 1.22
N GLN A 101 0.46 -37.03 1.85
CA GLN A 101 1.03 -38.37 1.75
C GLN A 101 0.90 -38.98 0.35
N ASP A 102 -0.21 -38.72 -0.36
CA ASP A 102 -0.44 -39.23 -1.72
C ASP A 102 0.58 -38.71 -2.75
N LEU A 103 1.21 -37.56 -2.48
CA LEU A 103 2.24 -36.95 -3.33
C LEU A 103 3.67 -37.32 -2.91
N PHE A 104 3.84 -38.20 -1.91
CA PHE A 104 5.17 -38.66 -1.49
C PHE A 104 6.00 -39.26 -2.63
N PRO A 105 5.46 -40.17 -3.48
CA PRO A 105 6.23 -40.74 -4.60
C PRO A 105 6.76 -39.68 -5.56
N VAL A 106 5.99 -38.60 -5.76
CA VAL A 106 6.38 -37.49 -6.65
C VAL A 106 7.50 -36.66 -6.04
N ARG A 107 7.47 -36.41 -4.73
CA ARG A 107 8.55 -35.70 -4.03
C ARG A 107 9.85 -36.50 -4.06
N GLU A 108 9.79 -37.81 -3.83
CA GLU A 108 10.94 -38.71 -3.93
C GLU A 108 11.51 -38.74 -5.36
N PHE A 109 10.64 -38.76 -6.37
CA PHE A 109 11.06 -38.64 -7.77
C PHE A 109 11.88 -37.37 -7.99
N TYR A 110 11.40 -36.20 -7.57
CA TYR A 110 12.14 -34.94 -7.75
C TYR A 110 13.49 -34.94 -7.03
N LEU A 111 13.56 -35.48 -5.81
CA LEU A 111 14.82 -35.58 -5.06
C LEU A 111 15.82 -36.51 -5.75
N THR A 112 15.34 -37.64 -6.29
CA THR A 112 16.17 -38.59 -7.04
C THR A 112 16.68 -37.96 -8.33
N GLU A 113 15.81 -37.27 -9.09
CA GLU A 113 16.20 -36.59 -10.32
C GLU A 113 17.20 -35.45 -10.09
N ILE A 114 17.11 -34.73 -8.96
CA ILE A 114 18.14 -33.75 -8.60
C ILE A 114 19.51 -34.43 -8.47
N ALA A 115 19.58 -35.62 -7.89
CA ALA A 115 20.85 -36.32 -7.65
C ALA A 115 21.47 -36.90 -8.92
N THR A 116 20.66 -37.36 -9.89
CA THR A 116 21.13 -38.19 -11.00
C THR A 116 21.15 -37.48 -12.36
N ARG A 117 20.34 -36.43 -12.55
CA ARG A 117 20.15 -35.83 -13.87
C ARG A 117 21.32 -34.94 -14.29
N GLU A 118 21.58 -34.89 -15.59
CA GLU A 118 22.56 -33.99 -16.19
C GLU A 118 22.27 -32.51 -15.87
N PRO A 119 23.31 -31.65 -15.79
CA PRO A 119 23.15 -30.22 -15.58
C PRO A 119 22.21 -29.57 -16.61
N GLY A 120 21.42 -28.58 -16.17
CA GLY A 120 20.57 -27.79 -17.06
C GLY A 120 19.26 -27.30 -16.44
N ALA A 121 18.28 -27.03 -17.31
CA ALA A 121 17.03 -26.34 -16.95
C ALA A 121 16.19 -27.02 -15.85
N PHE A 122 16.32 -28.34 -15.68
CA PHE A 122 15.67 -29.05 -14.57
C PHE A 122 16.27 -28.63 -13.22
N LEU A 123 17.59 -28.78 -13.08
CA LEU A 123 18.31 -28.46 -11.84
C LEU A 123 18.15 -26.97 -11.49
N ASP A 124 18.27 -26.08 -12.48
CA ASP A 124 18.04 -24.64 -12.29
C ASP A 124 16.58 -24.34 -11.87
N GLY A 125 15.62 -25.09 -12.42
CA GLY A 125 14.22 -25.01 -12.00
C GLY A 125 14.01 -25.43 -10.56
N MET A 126 14.68 -26.49 -10.11
CA MET A 126 14.57 -27.00 -8.75
C MET A 126 15.19 -26.07 -7.69
N VAL A 127 16.23 -25.30 -8.03
CA VAL A 127 16.70 -24.20 -7.16
C VAL A 127 15.60 -23.14 -6.99
N GLY A 128 14.87 -22.82 -8.06
CA GLY A 128 13.70 -21.93 -7.99
C GLY A 128 12.60 -22.49 -7.08
N VAL A 129 12.27 -23.78 -7.21
CA VAL A 129 11.29 -24.47 -6.36
C VAL A 129 11.73 -24.43 -4.89
N TYR A 130 13.00 -24.68 -4.61
CA TYR A 130 13.57 -24.59 -3.27
C TYR A 130 13.39 -23.19 -2.67
N ILE A 131 13.76 -22.14 -3.40
CA ILE A 131 13.68 -20.74 -2.94
C ILE A 131 12.22 -20.30 -2.71
N GLU A 132 11.32 -20.63 -3.62
CA GLU A 132 9.91 -20.23 -3.55
C GLU A 132 9.16 -21.00 -2.45
N SER A 133 9.38 -22.31 -2.33
CA SER A 133 8.72 -23.16 -1.32
C SER A 133 9.38 -23.16 0.06
N PHE A 134 10.52 -22.46 0.20
CA PHE A 134 11.31 -22.44 1.42
C PHE A 134 10.46 -22.12 2.65
N ALA A 135 10.57 -22.97 3.67
CA ALA A 135 9.97 -22.71 4.97
C ALA A 135 10.89 -23.22 6.09
N PRO A 136 11.26 -22.37 7.06
CA PRO A 136 12.13 -22.77 8.17
C PRO A 136 11.63 -24.03 8.90
N GLY A 137 12.56 -24.95 9.19
CA GLY A 137 12.28 -26.16 9.97
C GLY A 137 11.45 -27.23 9.27
N ARG A 138 11.11 -27.08 7.97
CA ARG A 138 10.33 -28.09 7.23
C ARG A 138 11.22 -29.11 6.53
N ASP A 139 10.78 -30.37 6.52
CA ASP A 139 11.54 -31.50 5.94
C ASP A 139 11.82 -31.31 4.45
N HIS A 140 10.82 -30.85 3.67
CA HIS A 140 11.01 -30.61 2.23
C HIS A 140 12.11 -29.59 1.95
N THR A 141 12.23 -28.56 2.78
CA THR A 141 13.28 -27.54 2.67
C THR A 141 14.65 -28.15 2.95
N ARG A 142 14.76 -29.04 3.94
CA ARG A 142 16.01 -29.75 4.27
C ARG A 142 16.42 -30.74 3.18
N HIS A 143 15.48 -31.53 2.67
CA HIS A 143 15.74 -32.51 1.61
C HIS A 143 16.17 -31.83 0.30
N LEU A 144 15.45 -30.79 -0.14
CA LEU A 144 15.82 -30.02 -1.33
C LEU A 144 17.18 -29.34 -1.15
N ALA A 145 17.45 -28.72 -0.01
CA ALA A 145 18.73 -28.09 0.26
C ALA A 145 19.89 -29.11 0.20
N LYS A 146 19.74 -30.28 0.82
CA LYS A 146 20.75 -31.34 0.78
C LYS A 146 21.04 -31.78 -0.65
N ALA A 147 20.00 -32.15 -1.40
CA ALA A 147 20.15 -32.64 -2.77
C ALA A 147 20.78 -31.58 -3.71
N LEU A 148 20.40 -30.31 -3.56
CA LEU A 148 20.94 -29.22 -4.38
C LEU A 148 22.36 -28.81 -3.95
N ALA A 149 22.72 -28.93 -2.66
CA ALA A 149 24.06 -28.64 -2.18
C ALA A 149 25.11 -29.57 -2.81
N GLU A 150 24.79 -30.86 -2.91
CA GLU A 150 25.63 -31.90 -3.52
C GLU A 150 25.85 -31.64 -5.03
N ARG A 151 24.98 -30.86 -5.66
CA ARG A 151 25.02 -30.49 -7.09
C ARG A 151 25.37 -29.03 -7.34
N SER A 152 25.97 -28.34 -6.36
CA SER A 152 26.17 -26.88 -6.42
C SER A 152 27.10 -26.41 -7.55
N ASP A 153 28.07 -27.23 -7.96
CA ASP A 153 29.00 -26.94 -9.07
C ASP A 153 28.33 -27.07 -10.46
N ASP A 154 27.23 -27.81 -10.54
CA ASP A 154 26.48 -28.09 -11.79
C ASP A 154 25.45 -27.00 -12.12
N LEU A 155 25.32 -25.98 -11.27
CA LEU A 155 24.28 -24.96 -11.40
C LEU A 155 24.56 -23.97 -12.55
N GLY A 156 23.49 -23.50 -13.17
CA GLY A 156 23.54 -22.46 -14.19
C GLY A 156 24.16 -21.15 -13.68
N ALA A 157 24.64 -20.31 -14.60
CA ALA A 157 25.36 -19.07 -14.28
C ALA A 157 24.60 -18.14 -13.33
N ARG A 158 23.26 -18.09 -13.47
CA ARG A 158 22.38 -17.30 -12.58
C ARG A 158 22.49 -17.75 -11.13
N HIS A 159 22.39 -19.06 -10.88
CA HIS A 159 22.41 -19.60 -9.52
C HIS A 159 23.82 -19.64 -8.96
N ARG A 160 24.85 -19.77 -9.81
CA ARG A 160 26.25 -19.54 -9.40
C ARG A 160 26.48 -18.13 -8.86
N LYS A 161 25.89 -17.10 -9.49
CA LYS A 161 25.94 -15.73 -8.95
C LYS A 161 25.27 -15.64 -7.57
N LEU A 162 24.12 -16.31 -7.41
CA LEU A 162 23.38 -16.34 -6.15
C LEU A 162 24.17 -17.06 -5.05
N THR A 163 24.72 -18.25 -5.32
CA THR A 163 25.52 -19.01 -4.35
C THR A 163 26.83 -18.31 -4.00
N THR A 164 27.43 -17.57 -4.94
CA THR A 164 28.60 -16.73 -4.65
C THR A 164 28.25 -15.58 -3.69
N SER A 165 27.09 -14.95 -3.89
CA SER A 165 26.63 -13.83 -3.05
C SER A 165 26.03 -14.28 -1.72
N LEU A 166 25.53 -15.52 -1.67
CA LEU A 166 24.91 -16.16 -0.52
C LEU A 166 25.43 -17.61 -0.37
N PRO A 167 26.65 -17.80 0.17
CA PRO A 167 27.25 -19.12 0.32
C PRO A 167 26.44 -20.09 1.19
N GLU A 168 25.63 -19.55 2.10
CA GLU A 168 24.72 -20.32 2.94
C GLU A 168 23.45 -20.78 2.21
N LEU A 169 23.27 -20.53 0.91
CA LEU A 169 22.01 -20.77 0.18
C LEU A 169 21.37 -22.13 0.50
N PHE A 170 22.16 -23.21 0.56
CA PHE A 170 21.67 -24.56 0.83
C PHE A 170 21.88 -25.01 2.28
N ARG A 171 21.96 -24.08 3.23
CA ARG A 171 21.99 -24.32 4.67
C ARG A 171 20.70 -23.78 5.30
N PRO A 172 19.62 -24.57 5.36
CA PRO A 172 18.29 -24.10 5.75
C PRO A 172 18.21 -23.34 7.07
N ASP A 173 19.02 -23.73 8.05
CA ASP A 173 19.01 -23.11 9.38
C ASP A 173 19.83 -21.79 9.42
N ALA A 174 20.74 -21.57 8.46
CA ALA A 174 21.62 -20.40 8.40
C ALA A 174 21.20 -19.37 7.34
N VAL A 175 20.62 -19.83 6.22
CA VAL A 175 20.33 -18.99 5.05
C VAL A 175 19.40 -17.80 5.35
N PRO A 176 18.35 -17.88 6.19
CA PRO A 176 17.50 -16.72 6.45
C PRO A 176 18.26 -15.60 7.18
N LEU A 177 19.15 -15.97 8.12
CA LEU A 177 19.98 -15.01 8.84
C LEU A 177 21.04 -14.38 7.94
N ALA A 178 21.63 -15.16 7.03
CA ALA A 178 22.59 -14.65 6.05
C ALA A 178 21.92 -13.67 5.08
N LEU A 179 20.76 -14.04 4.52
CA LEU A 179 19.99 -13.18 3.63
C LEU A 179 19.52 -11.89 4.32
N ALA A 180 19.09 -11.96 5.59
CA ALA A 180 18.71 -10.78 6.36
C ALA A 180 19.88 -9.81 6.59
N ARG A 181 21.13 -10.29 6.69
CA ARG A 181 22.33 -9.43 6.74
C ARG A 181 22.52 -8.71 5.41
N ILE A 182 22.45 -9.43 4.29
CA ILE A 182 22.54 -8.85 2.95
C ILE A 182 21.47 -7.76 2.77
N MET A 183 20.22 -8.03 3.17
CA MET A 183 19.13 -7.05 3.09
C MET A 183 19.42 -5.78 3.92
N ARG A 184 20.00 -5.93 5.12
CA ARG A 184 20.32 -4.80 6.01
C ARG A 184 21.47 -3.96 5.47
N ASP A 185 22.49 -4.60 4.90
CA ASP A 185 23.70 -3.93 4.44
C ASP A 185 23.48 -3.23 3.08
N ALA A 186 22.42 -3.60 2.35
CA ALA A 186 21.99 -2.92 1.14
C ALA A 186 21.19 -1.63 1.43
N GLU A 187 21.40 -0.59 0.61
CA GLU A 187 20.53 0.61 0.64
C GLU A 187 19.12 0.31 0.09
N ASP A 188 19.02 -0.56 -0.92
CA ASP A 188 17.77 -1.07 -1.48
C ASP A 188 17.83 -2.60 -1.50
N ALA A 189 17.26 -3.21 -0.46
CA ALA A 189 17.21 -4.66 -0.32
C ALA A 189 16.48 -5.32 -1.51
N TYR A 190 15.37 -4.75 -1.97
CA TYR A 190 14.58 -5.35 -3.05
C TYR A 190 15.38 -5.40 -4.36
N ALA A 191 15.98 -4.27 -4.74
CA ALA A 191 16.81 -4.20 -5.95
C ALA A 191 18.06 -5.08 -5.83
N HIS A 192 18.70 -5.09 -4.66
CA HIS A 192 19.90 -5.90 -4.42
C HIS A 192 19.62 -7.40 -4.53
N LEU A 193 18.52 -7.89 -3.92
CA LEU A 193 18.12 -9.30 -4.02
C LEU A 193 17.86 -9.72 -5.47
N LYS A 194 17.22 -8.86 -6.27
CA LYS A 194 17.06 -9.11 -7.72
C LYS A 194 18.40 -9.18 -8.45
N ALA A 195 19.32 -8.27 -8.13
CA ALA A 195 20.62 -8.21 -8.77
C ALA A 195 21.46 -9.48 -8.55
N ILE A 196 21.34 -10.13 -7.38
CA ILE A 196 22.06 -11.37 -7.06
C ILE A 196 21.34 -12.65 -7.54
N GLY A 197 20.13 -12.53 -8.11
CA GLY A 197 19.43 -13.65 -8.77
C GLY A 197 18.08 -14.05 -8.18
N LEU A 198 17.62 -13.39 -7.10
CA LEU A 198 16.28 -13.58 -6.52
C LEU A 198 15.26 -12.68 -7.25
N ASN A 199 14.71 -13.18 -8.36
CA ASN A 199 13.85 -12.38 -9.25
C ASN A 199 12.54 -11.90 -8.63
N SER A 200 12.03 -12.60 -7.62
CA SER A 200 10.76 -12.30 -6.95
C SER A 200 10.93 -12.17 -5.43
N PRO A 201 11.64 -11.13 -4.93
CA PRO A 201 11.96 -11.02 -3.51
C PRO A 201 10.73 -11.05 -2.59
N HIS A 202 9.62 -10.42 -2.98
CA HIS A 202 8.42 -10.38 -2.13
C HIS A 202 7.59 -11.66 -2.11
N THR A 203 7.75 -12.55 -3.11
CA THR A 203 6.94 -13.78 -3.18
C THR A 203 7.70 -14.99 -2.66
N SER A 204 9.03 -15.01 -2.78
CA SER A 204 9.85 -16.15 -2.39
C SER A 204 9.72 -16.49 -0.89
N GLY A 205 9.57 -17.78 -0.59
CA GLY A 205 9.57 -18.29 0.78
C GLY A 205 10.84 -17.92 1.55
N LEU A 206 11.99 -17.93 0.86
CA LEU A 206 13.28 -17.64 1.47
C LEU A 206 13.37 -16.18 1.95
N ALA A 207 13.02 -15.21 1.11
CA ALA A 207 13.04 -13.81 1.51
C ALA A 207 11.97 -13.48 2.56
N LYS A 208 10.80 -14.12 2.50
CA LYS A 208 9.79 -14.03 3.57
C LYS A 208 10.35 -14.51 4.92
N ALA A 209 11.11 -15.61 4.94
CA ALA A 209 11.77 -16.10 6.14
C ALA A 209 12.84 -15.13 6.67
N ALA A 210 13.59 -14.47 5.78
CA ALA A 210 14.61 -13.48 6.15
C ALA A 210 14.02 -12.14 6.63
N GLN A 211 12.85 -11.74 6.10
CA GLN A 211 12.23 -10.45 6.38
C GLN A 211 12.03 -10.20 7.87
N LYS A 212 11.58 -11.21 8.63
CA LYS A 212 11.35 -11.06 10.08
C LYS A 212 12.62 -10.55 10.77
N THR A 213 13.74 -11.23 10.56
CA THR A 213 15.04 -10.85 11.13
C THR A 213 15.53 -9.50 10.61
N PHE A 214 15.31 -9.20 9.33
CA PHE A 214 15.64 -7.90 8.74
C PHE A 214 14.91 -6.75 9.44
N VAL A 215 13.59 -6.88 9.63
CA VAL A 215 12.76 -5.88 10.32
C VAL A 215 13.15 -5.75 11.78
N GLU A 216 13.31 -6.87 12.50
CA GLU A 216 13.73 -6.88 13.91
C GLU A 216 15.07 -6.16 14.12
N ARG A 217 16.02 -6.32 13.19
CA ARG A 217 17.33 -5.65 13.26
C ARG A 217 17.28 -4.17 12.91
N LEU A 218 16.34 -3.74 12.06
CA LEU A 218 16.14 -2.33 11.76
C LEU A 218 15.33 -1.60 12.82
N ALA A 219 14.45 -2.31 13.54
CA ALA A 219 13.47 -1.73 14.46
C ALA A 219 14.05 -0.71 15.47
N PRO A 220 15.21 -0.96 16.13
CA PRO A 220 15.78 -0.01 17.09
C PRO A 220 16.13 1.36 16.49
N ASP A 221 16.37 1.42 15.17
CA ASP A 221 16.84 2.62 14.47
C ASP A 221 15.76 3.29 13.61
N LEU A 222 14.49 2.83 13.64
CA LEU A 222 13.43 3.36 12.77
C LEU A 222 12.99 4.81 13.09
N ASP A 223 13.51 5.40 14.17
CA ASP A 223 13.43 6.85 14.39
C ASP A 223 14.46 7.66 13.59
N LYS A 224 15.45 7.00 12.98
CA LYS A 224 16.44 7.58 12.06
C LYS A 224 15.98 7.49 10.61
N ALA A 225 16.29 8.51 9.81
CA ALA A 225 15.87 8.60 8.41
C ALA A 225 16.45 7.49 7.52
N GLU A 226 17.70 7.08 7.76
CA GLU A 226 18.37 6.04 6.98
C GLU A 226 17.68 4.67 7.12
N ALA A 227 17.40 4.23 8.35
CA ALA A 227 16.74 2.96 8.61
C ALA A 227 15.32 2.92 8.00
N ARG A 228 14.57 4.03 8.11
CA ARG A 228 13.25 4.15 7.46
C ARG A 228 13.36 4.06 5.95
N ARG A 229 14.34 4.72 5.33
CA ARG A 229 14.56 4.65 3.88
C ARG A 229 14.83 3.21 3.44
N LYS A 230 15.70 2.48 4.15
CA LYS A 230 15.97 1.05 3.89
C LYS A 230 14.70 0.20 4.00
N LEU A 231 13.89 0.44 5.05
CA LEU A 231 12.63 -0.26 5.23
C LEU A 231 11.63 0.06 4.09
N PHE A 232 11.47 1.32 3.69
CA PHE A 232 10.56 1.69 2.60
C PHE A 232 11.04 1.21 1.23
N ASN A 233 12.35 1.16 0.98
CA ASN A 233 12.88 0.55 -0.24
C ASN A 233 12.53 -0.94 -0.33
N TRP A 234 12.44 -1.62 0.82
CA TRP A 234 11.89 -2.98 0.87
C TRP A 234 10.36 -3.00 0.71
N LEU A 235 9.60 -2.22 1.49
CA LEU A 235 8.14 -2.32 1.51
C LEU A 235 7.46 -1.79 0.24
N THR A 236 8.00 -0.71 -0.32
CA THR A 236 7.45 0.03 -1.47
C THR A 236 8.57 0.35 -2.48
N PRO A 237 9.20 -0.66 -3.09
CA PRO A 237 10.31 -0.46 -4.02
C PRO A 237 9.87 0.35 -5.24
N GLU A 238 10.71 1.25 -5.73
CA GLU A 238 10.38 2.14 -6.86
C GLU A 238 10.02 1.37 -8.13
N ASN A 239 10.75 0.28 -8.40
CA ASN A 239 10.58 -0.59 -9.58
C ASN A 239 10.07 -1.99 -9.20
N GLY A 240 9.23 -2.08 -8.17
CA GLY A 240 8.67 -3.36 -7.71
C GLY A 240 7.25 -3.23 -7.16
N PRO A 241 6.61 -4.37 -6.84
CA PRO A 241 5.29 -4.36 -6.23
C PRO A 241 5.42 -3.97 -4.75
N VAL A 242 4.42 -3.21 -4.27
CA VAL A 242 4.25 -2.98 -2.82
C VAL A 242 4.08 -4.31 -2.11
N LEU A 243 4.82 -4.53 -1.03
CA LEU A 243 4.69 -5.71 -0.19
C LEU A 243 3.30 -5.71 0.47
N GLN A 244 2.50 -6.75 0.20
CA GLN A 244 1.17 -6.90 0.81
C GLN A 244 1.22 -7.90 1.97
N ALA A 245 1.52 -9.16 1.67
CA ALA A 245 1.64 -10.21 2.67
C ALA A 245 2.91 -10.00 3.53
N GLY A 246 2.76 -9.98 4.85
CA GLY A 246 3.86 -9.77 5.79
C GLY A 246 4.27 -8.31 6.00
N ALA A 247 3.61 -7.33 5.36
CA ALA A 247 3.91 -5.92 5.58
C ALA A 247 3.41 -5.39 6.94
N GLY A 248 2.37 -5.98 7.53
CA GLY A 248 1.80 -5.57 8.82
C GLY A 248 2.85 -5.41 9.92
N PRO A 249 3.59 -6.48 10.29
CA PRO A 249 4.64 -6.40 11.31
C PRO A 249 5.75 -5.36 11.02
N ALA A 250 6.03 -5.10 9.74
CA ALA A 250 7.01 -4.08 9.35
C ALA A 250 6.47 -2.66 9.56
N VAL A 251 5.20 -2.42 9.26
CA VAL A 251 4.53 -1.13 9.52
C VAL A 251 4.32 -0.94 11.03
N GLU A 252 4.05 -2.00 11.78
CA GLU A 252 4.04 -1.96 13.25
C GLU A 252 5.40 -1.53 13.81
N ALA A 253 6.49 -2.16 13.35
CA ALA A 253 7.84 -1.77 13.75
C ALA A 253 8.14 -0.29 13.42
N LEU A 254 7.65 0.22 12.29
CA LEU A 254 7.78 1.63 11.90
C LEU A 254 7.04 2.59 12.84
N LEU A 255 5.87 2.19 13.36
CA LEU A 255 5.05 3.00 14.27
C LEU A 255 5.48 2.88 15.73
N ALA A 256 6.12 1.78 16.13
CA ALA A 256 6.50 1.48 17.50
C ALA A 256 7.31 2.58 18.22
N PRO A 257 8.29 3.27 17.60
CA PRO A 257 9.04 4.35 18.24
C PRO A 257 8.19 5.56 18.66
N TRP A 258 6.94 5.63 18.20
CA TRP A 258 6.02 6.75 18.36
C TRP A 258 4.78 6.42 19.19
N ARG A 259 4.81 5.29 19.92
CA ARG A 259 3.74 4.91 20.86
C ARG A 259 3.53 6.02 21.90
N GLU A 260 4.61 6.41 22.56
CA GLU A 260 4.59 7.39 23.68
C GLU A 260 5.00 8.81 23.30
N ARG A 261 5.65 9.00 22.14
CA ARG A 261 6.17 10.30 21.67
C ARG A 261 5.68 10.62 20.26
N ASN A 262 5.56 11.90 19.94
CA ASN A 262 5.16 12.32 18.59
C ASN A 262 6.40 12.68 17.75
N PRO A 263 6.47 12.25 16.47
CA PRO A 263 7.47 12.75 15.55
C PRO A 263 7.19 14.22 15.18
N PRO A 264 8.21 14.95 14.68
CA PRO A 264 8.00 16.26 14.05
C PRO A 264 6.90 16.20 12.98
N ASP A 265 6.16 17.29 12.81
CA ASP A 265 5.00 17.36 11.90
C ASP A 265 5.32 16.94 10.46
N THR A 266 6.49 17.32 9.95
CA THR A 266 6.96 16.94 8.61
C THR A 266 7.09 15.44 8.47
N LEU A 267 7.75 14.78 9.43
CA LEU A 267 7.94 13.34 9.46
C LEU A 267 6.62 12.61 9.69
N ARG A 268 5.79 13.08 10.62
CA ARG A 268 4.44 12.53 10.86
C ARG A 268 3.64 12.49 9.56
N ASN A 269 3.70 13.58 8.79
CA ASN A 269 2.97 13.69 7.55
C ASN A 269 3.50 12.75 6.47
N GLU A 270 4.83 12.73 6.30
CA GLU A 270 5.50 11.81 5.38
C GLU A 270 5.11 10.35 5.64
N LEU A 271 5.18 9.90 6.90
CA LEU A 271 4.86 8.52 7.27
C LEU A 271 3.39 8.19 7.04
N SER A 272 2.47 9.04 7.49
CA SER A 272 1.04 8.84 7.29
C SER A 272 0.69 8.72 5.81
N GLU A 273 1.22 9.61 4.94
CA GLU A 273 0.98 9.53 3.50
C GLU A 273 1.55 8.25 2.89
N ALA A 274 2.78 7.90 3.23
CA ALA A 274 3.45 6.71 2.69
C ALA A 274 2.66 5.43 3.04
N ILE A 275 2.21 5.31 4.29
CA ILE A 275 1.46 4.15 4.78
C ILE A 275 0.09 4.05 4.10
N ILE A 276 -0.72 5.11 4.11
CA ILE A 276 -2.08 5.05 3.52
C ILE A 276 -2.04 4.90 2.00
N LYS A 277 -1.00 5.41 1.33
CA LYS A 277 -0.81 5.24 -0.11
C LYS A 277 -0.51 3.78 -0.47
N ALA A 278 0.27 3.08 0.36
CA ALA A 278 0.67 1.71 0.12
C ALA A 278 -0.38 0.68 0.54
N TRP A 279 -1.12 0.91 1.63
CA TRP A 279 -2.02 -0.08 2.24
C TRP A 279 -3.46 0.39 2.50
N ASN A 280 -3.85 1.54 1.94
CA ASN A 280 -5.13 2.21 2.15
C ASN A 280 -5.32 2.74 3.58
N ASP A 281 -6.26 3.67 3.73
CA ASP A 281 -6.58 4.28 5.02
C ASP A 281 -7.33 3.27 5.93
N PRO A 282 -6.82 2.98 7.15
CA PRO A 282 -7.43 2.02 8.07
C PRO A 282 -8.81 2.45 8.59
N ARG A 283 -9.22 3.71 8.37
CA ARG A 283 -10.55 4.24 8.73
C ARG A 283 -11.61 3.83 7.72
N LEU A 284 -11.20 3.61 6.46
CA LEU A 284 -12.08 3.27 5.34
C LEU A 284 -11.97 1.79 4.93
N HIS A 285 -10.87 1.12 5.29
CA HIS A 285 -10.57 -0.23 4.88
C HIS A 285 -10.02 -1.05 6.05
N ALA A 286 -10.78 -2.05 6.51
CA ALA A 286 -10.37 -2.94 7.60
C ALA A 286 -9.59 -4.19 7.12
N GLY A 287 -9.52 -4.44 5.81
CA GLY A 287 -8.83 -5.60 5.24
C GLY A 287 -7.34 -5.36 4.97
N GLY A 288 -6.65 -6.37 4.43
CA GLY A 288 -5.22 -6.29 4.13
C GLY A 288 -4.37 -6.35 5.39
N ILE A 289 -3.35 -5.49 5.49
CA ILE A 289 -2.44 -5.47 6.65
C ILE A 289 -3.14 -5.07 7.95
N TRP A 290 -4.31 -4.43 7.85
CA TRP A 290 -5.08 -3.96 9.01
C TRP A 290 -5.78 -5.10 9.74
N SER A 291 -5.96 -6.26 9.10
CA SER A 291 -6.53 -7.45 9.70
C SER A 291 -5.48 -8.11 10.61
N GLY A 292 -5.61 -7.91 11.93
CA GLY A 292 -4.67 -8.42 12.93
C GLY A 292 -3.55 -7.44 13.29
N PHE A 293 -3.65 -6.19 12.86
CA PHE A 293 -2.71 -5.13 13.24
C PHE A 293 -2.86 -4.76 14.72
N ASP A 294 -1.76 -4.50 15.40
CA ASP A 294 -1.75 -4.07 16.80
C ASP A 294 -2.62 -2.82 17.04
N ASN A 295 -3.56 -2.91 17.98
CA ASN A 295 -4.55 -1.85 18.21
C ASN A 295 -3.93 -0.55 18.74
N GLU A 296 -2.88 -0.62 19.56
CA GLU A 296 -2.20 0.56 20.09
C GLU A 296 -1.44 1.30 19.01
N LEU A 297 -0.72 0.56 18.16
CA LEU A 297 0.01 1.13 17.02
C LEU A 297 -0.94 1.64 15.94
N ARG A 298 -2.09 0.98 15.73
CA ARG A 298 -3.16 1.51 14.90
C ARG A 298 -3.66 2.85 15.46
N ALA A 299 -3.86 2.95 16.78
CA ALA A 299 -4.29 4.20 17.41
C ALA A 299 -3.26 5.34 17.25
N VAL A 300 -1.95 5.05 17.19
CA VAL A 300 -0.92 6.04 16.84
C VAL A 300 -1.19 6.63 15.45
N LEU A 301 -1.37 5.79 14.43
CA LEU A 301 -1.66 6.25 13.07
C LEU A 301 -2.98 7.01 12.99
N LEU A 302 -4.04 6.53 13.65
CA LEU A 302 -5.33 7.22 13.70
C LEU A 302 -5.24 8.60 14.35
N ARG A 303 -4.45 8.74 15.42
CA ARG A 303 -4.18 10.04 16.06
C ARG A 303 -3.45 11.00 15.12
N TRP A 304 -2.54 10.50 14.30
CA TRP A 304 -1.83 11.30 13.30
C TRP A 304 -2.75 11.75 12.17
N LEU A 305 -3.59 10.85 11.66
CA LEU A 305 -4.58 11.19 10.63
C LEU A 305 -5.61 12.20 11.17
N THR A 306 -6.05 12.03 12.41
CA THR A 306 -6.92 12.99 13.12
C THR A 306 -6.27 14.38 13.20
N HIS A 307 -4.99 14.44 13.59
CA HIS A 307 -4.25 15.70 13.60
C HIS A 307 -4.22 16.37 12.23
N GLN A 308 -3.88 15.60 11.20
CA GLN A 308 -3.80 16.10 9.83
C GLN A 308 -5.14 16.66 9.38
N ASP A 309 -6.24 15.94 9.63
CA ASP A 309 -7.58 16.35 9.25
C ASP A 309 -7.98 17.65 9.97
N MET A 310 -7.75 17.73 11.29
CA MET A 310 -8.03 18.95 12.06
C MET A 310 -7.23 20.15 11.57
N LYS A 311 -5.92 19.99 11.41
CA LYS A 311 -5.05 21.05 10.91
C LYS A 311 -5.49 21.47 9.51
N PHE A 312 -5.82 20.49 8.66
CA PHE A 312 -6.21 20.75 7.29
C PHE A 312 -7.54 21.51 7.19
N PHE A 313 -8.54 21.12 7.98
CA PHE A 313 -9.77 21.90 8.12
C PHE A 313 -9.47 23.32 8.58
N CYS A 314 -8.63 23.47 9.60
CA CYS A 314 -8.34 24.78 10.16
C CYS A 314 -7.64 25.73 9.18
N ASP A 315 -6.64 25.22 8.46
CA ASP A 315 -5.92 25.97 7.43
C ASP A 315 -6.86 26.35 6.28
N MET A 316 -7.74 25.43 5.87
CA MET A 316 -8.74 25.68 4.84
C MET A 316 -9.72 26.79 5.25
N VAL A 317 -10.30 26.73 6.46
CA VAL A 317 -11.25 27.77 6.92
C VAL A 317 -10.54 29.11 7.04
N THR A 318 -9.29 29.12 7.53
CA THR A 318 -8.47 30.34 7.60
C THR A 318 -8.23 30.97 6.23
N ALA A 319 -8.01 30.16 5.19
CA ALA A 319 -7.76 30.62 3.84
C ALA A 319 -9.02 31.07 3.08
N THR A 320 -10.19 30.51 3.43
CA THR A 320 -11.44 30.71 2.67
C THR A 320 -12.43 31.66 3.35
N GLN A 321 -12.25 31.94 4.65
CA GLN A 321 -13.17 32.77 5.42
C GLN A 321 -12.44 33.89 6.15
N ASN A 322 -12.81 35.14 5.84
CA ASN A 322 -12.39 36.30 6.61
C ASN A 322 -13.42 36.58 7.71
N SER A 323 -13.31 35.87 8.84
CA SER A 323 -14.21 36.05 10.00
C SER A 323 -13.46 36.19 11.30
N PRO A 324 -13.69 37.28 12.07
CA PRO A 324 -13.09 37.46 13.40
C PRO A 324 -13.45 36.36 14.41
N MET A 325 -14.56 35.64 14.19
CA MET A 325 -15.00 34.56 15.08
C MET A 325 -14.20 33.26 14.89
N TRP A 326 -13.48 33.10 13.77
CA TRP A 326 -12.81 31.85 13.45
C TRP A 326 -11.53 31.58 14.25
N PRO A 327 -10.57 32.52 14.41
CA PRO A 327 -9.34 32.24 15.14
C PRO A 327 -9.56 31.70 16.57
N PRO A 328 -10.48 32.25 17.38
CA PRO A 328 -10.76 31.68 18.70
C PRO A 328 -11.35 30.26 18.68
N ARG A 329 -12.15 29.92 17.66
CA ARG A 329 -12.73 28.57 17.48
C ARG A 329 -11.66 27.57 17.09
N ARG A 330 -10.78 27.95 16.15
CA ARG A 330 -9.60 27.17 15.75
C ARG A 330 -8.76 26.82 16.98
N ASP A 331 -8.39 27.84 17.76
CA ASP A 331 -7.50 27.68 18.90
C ASP A 331 -8.15 26.80 19.98
N PHE A 332 -9.47 26.90 20.18
CA PHE A 332 -10.23 26.03 21.06
C PHE A 332 -10.17 24.55 20.63
N TRP A 333 -10.48 24.24 19.36
CA TRP A 333 -10.45 22.85 18.89
C TRP A 333 -9.04 22.26 18.89
N LEU A 334 -8.04 23.03 18.46
CA LEU A 334 -6.63 22.61 18.52
C LEU A 334 -6.19 22.36 19.97
N LYS A 335 -6.63 23.18 20.93
CA LYS A 335 -6.38 22.94 22.35
C LYS A 335 -6.98 21.61 22.81
N LEU A 336 -8.25 21.32 22.52
CA LEU A 336 -8.87 20.04 22.89
C LEU A 336 -8.15 18.83 22.29
N TYR A 337 -7.64 18.98 21.06
CA TYR A 337 -6.79 17.97 20.44
C TYR A 337 -5.47 17.78 21.21
N HIS A 338 -4.78 18.87 21.54
CA HIS A 338 -3.53 18.83 22.29
C HIS A 338 -3.70 18.26 23.71
N ASP A 339 -4.84 18.54 24.34
CA ASP A 339 -5.26 18.00 25.64
C ASP A 339 -5.71 16.52 25.54
N ARG A 340 -5.62 15.89 24.36
CA ARG A 340 -6.02 14.50 24.06
C ARG A 340 -7.48 14.20 24.35
N MET A 341 -8.36 15.20 24.31
CA MET A 341 -9.81 15.01 24.49
C MET A 341 -10.49 14.52 23.20
N ILE A 342 -9.92 14.79 22.04
CA ILE A 342 -10.46 14.34 20.74
C ILE A 342 -9.89 12.98 20.39
N ASP A 343 -10.76 11.97 20.35
CA ASP A 343 -10.38 10.61 20.03
C ASP A 343 -10.14 10.43 18.53
N GLU A 344 -11.05 10.98 17.71
CA GLU A 344 -11.07 10.84 16.26
C GLU A 344 -11.64 12.10 15.62
N ALA A 345 -11.15 12.45 14.43
CA ALA A 345 -11.74 13.50 13.61
C ALA A 345 -11.86 13.08 12.14
N TRP A 346 -12.87 13.62 11.48
CA TRP A 346 -13.12 13.48 10.06
C TRP A 346 -13.62 14.80 9.48
N VAL A 347 -13.14 15.14 8.28
CA VAL A 347 -13.50 16.38 7.60
C VAL A 347 -14.32 16.07 6.36
N ALA A 348 -15.43 16.78 6.20
CA ALA A 348 -16.24 16.74 5.00
C ALA A 348 -16.25 18.10 4.31
N PHE A 349 -15.69 18.16 3.10
CA PHE A 349 -15.57 19.44 2.38
C PHE A 349 -16.80 19.77 1.56
N GLY A 350 -17.23 21.02 1.67
CA GLY A 350 -18.11 21.66 0.69
C GLY A 350 -17.39 21.86 -0.65
N SER A 351 -18.15 22.09 -1.71
CA SER A 351 -17.70 22.33 -3.10
C SER A 351 -16.57 23.35 -3.24
N GLU A 352 -16.65 24.52 -2.59
CA GLU A 352 -15.61 25.57 -2.70
C GLU A 352 -14.30 25.18 -2.01
N ALA A 353 -14.39 24.72 -0.76
CA ALA A 353 -13.24 24.21 -0.01
C ALA A 353 -12.57 23.03 -0.72
N ARG A 354 -13.38 22.18 -1.36
CA ARG A 354 -12.91 21.05 -2.15
C ARG A 354 -12.14 21.49 -3.38
N ARG A 355 -12.61 22.52 -4.09
CA ARG A 355 -11.90 23.13 -5.23
C ARG A 355 -10.59 23.76 -4.77
N TYR A 356 -10.60 24.47 -3.65
CA TYR A 356 -9.40 25.04 -3.03
C TYR A 356 -8.39 23.95 -2.64
N ALA A 357 -8.83 22.88 -1.99
CA ALA A 357 -8.00 21.73 -1.62
C ALA A 357 -7.41 21.05 -2.87
N GLN A 358 -8.20 20.88 -3.93
CA GLN A 358 -7.70 20.33 -5.19
C GLN A 358 -6.60 21.18 -5.81
N GLN A 359 -6.73 22.51 -5.77
CA GLN A 359 -5.79 23.43 -6.42
C GLN A 359 -4.50 23.65 -5.61
N ASN A 360 -4.61 23.68 -4.28
CA ASN A 360 -3.50 24.06 -3.41
C ASN A 360 -2.81 22.88 -2.72
N LEU A 361 -3.45 21.72 -2.58
CA LEU A 361 -2.85 20.53 -1.96
C LEU A 361 -2.44 19.44 -2.95
N LEU A 362 -2.97 19.43 -4.17
CA LEU A 362 -2.67 18.39 -5.17
C LEU A 362 -1.59 18.82 -6.18
N ARG A 363 -0.73 19.80 -5.85
CA ARG A 363 0.51 20.07 -6.60
C ARG A 363 1.42 18.84 -6.51
N GLY A 364 1.21 17.89 -7.40
CA GLY A 364 1.89 16.59 -7.42
C GLY A 364 1.06 15.45 -8.02
N GLY A 365 -0.25 15.65 -8.23
CA GLY A 365 -1.09 14.79 -9.07
C GLY A 365 -0.99 13.31 -8.78
N LYS A 366 -1.52 12.81 -7.64
CA LYS A 366 -1.73 11.37 -7.39
C LYS A 366 -2.51 11.01 -6.11
N THR A 367 -3.02 11.96 -5.33
CA THR A 367 -3.80 11.69 -4.11
C THR A 367 -5.30 11.82 -4.40
N ASP A 368 -6.04 10.71 -4.27
CA ASP A 368 -7.51 10.72 -4.40
C ASP A 368 -8.14 11.35 -3.16
N MET A 369 -8.60 12.59 -3.30
CA MET A 369 -9.25 13.35 -2.25
C MET A 369 -10.49 12.64 -1.68
N ASN A 370 -11.13 11.74 -2.44
CA ASN A 370 -12.25 10.93 -1.93
C ASN A 370 -11.82 9.87 -0.90
N ARG A 371 -10.53 9.53 -0.85
CA ARG A 371 -9.99 8.57 0.12
C ARG A 371 -9.59 9.22 1.44
N ARG A 372 -9.53 10.55 1.50
CA ARG A 372 -9.03 11.27 2.68
C ARG A 372 -10.08 12.09 3.41
N PHE A 373 -11.14 12.49 2.69
CA PHE A 373 -12.14 13.40 3.23
C PHE A 373 -13.53 13.01 2.73
N GLY A 374 -14.53 13.27 3.57
CA GLY A 374 -15.93 13.22 3.18
C GLY A 374 -16.28 14.35 2.21
N ARG A 375 -17.42 14.22 1.57
CA ARG A 375 -18.05 15.29 0.79
C ARG A 375 -19.25 15.81 1.57
N GLN A 376 -19.27 17.11 1.81
CA GLN A 376 -20.48 17.77 2.24
C GLN A 376 -21.35 18.04 0.99
N LEU A 377 -22.63 17.69 1.07
CA LEU A 377 -23.66 17.98 0.08
C LEU A 377 -24.76 18.86 0.71
N ASP A 378 -24.84 20.13 0.33
CA ASP A 378 -25.93 21.05 0.65
C ASP A 378 -26.38 21.86 -0.57
N ARG A 379 -27.52 22.57 -0.44
CA ARG A 379 -28.09 23.38 -1.53
C ARG A 379 -27.26 24.62 -1.90
N GLY A 380 -26.13 24.89 -1.21
CA GLY A 380 -25.25 26.05 -1.46
C GLY A 380 -23.76 25.72 -1.67
N GLY A 381 -23.34 24.50 -1.40
CA GLY A 381 -22.01 23.94 -1.61
C GLY A 381 -20.85 24.50 -0.79
N SER A 382 -21.04 25.44 0.15
CA SER A 382 -19.90 26.14 0.78
C SER A 382 -19.52 25.61 2.17
N THR A 383 -20.45 24.97 2.89
CA THR A 383 -20.19 24.55 4.27
C THR A 383 -19.29 23.31 4.29
N SER A 384 -18.16 23.41 4.98
CA SER A 384 -17.33 22.27 5.33
C SER A 384 -17.54 21.91 6.80
N LEU A 385 -17.55 20.62 7.10
CA LEU A 385 -17.83 20.08 8.42
C LEU A 385 -16.55 19.46 9.02
N LEU A 386 -16.36 19.69 10.31
CA LEU A 386 -15.44 18.98 11.17
C LEU A 386 -16.27 18.10 12.11
N ILE A 387 -16.15 16.79 11.96
CA ILE A 387 -16.87 15.78 12.75
C ILE A 387 -15.85 15.12 13.66
N MET A 388 -16.11 15.13 14.96
CA MET A 388 -15.19 14.65 15.99
C MET A 388 -15.89 13.67 16.91
N ARG A 389 -15.13 12.68 17.40
CA ARG A 389 -15.54 11.86 18.54
C ARG A 389 -14.77 12.32 19.78
N ILE A 390 -15.53 12.60 20.85
CA ILE A 390 -15.01 12.95 22.17
C ILE A 390 -15.73 12.04 23.17
N GLY A 391 -15.04 11.03 23.69
CA GLY A 391 -15.64 10.02 24.55
C GLY A 391 -16.85 9.36 23.89
N ASN A 392 -18.01 9.48 24.54
CA ASN A 392 -19.29 8.94 24.06
C ASN A 392 -20.14 9.97 23.28
N LYS A 393 -19.51 11.03 22.75
CA LYS A 393 -20.18 12.10 22.00
C LYS A 393 -19.64 12.21 20.58
N ILE A 394 -20.53 12.56 19.66
CA ILE A 394 -20.18 13.01 18.32
C ILE A 394 -20.43 14.51 18.25
N VAL A 395 -19.38 15.27 17.95
CA VAL A 395 -19.41 16.72 17.85
C VAL A 395 -19.22 17.11 16.40
N VAL A 396 -20.13 17.91 15.86
CA VAL A 396 -20.02 18.46 14.51
C VAL A 396 -19.92 19.97 14.59
N ASP A 397 -18.84 20.51 14.08
CA ASP A 397 -18.68 21.94 13.84
C ASP A 397 -18.50 22.22 12.35
N GLY A 398 -18.61 23.47 11.93
CA GLY A 398 -18.51 23.81 10.51
C GLY A 398 -18.06 25.23 10.25
N CYS A 399 -17.58 25.49 9.04
CA CYS A 399 -17.20 26.85 8.64
C CYS A 399 -18.42 27.78 8.53
N HIS A 400 -18.17 29.06 8.29
CA HIS A 400 -19.18 30.12 8.30
C HIS A 400 -19.90 30.23 9.66
N SER A 401 -21.22 30.45 9.63
CA SER A 401 -22.10 30.58 10.78
C SER A 401 -22.72 29.24 11.22
N TYR A 402 -22.18 28.11 10.77
CA TYR A 402 -22.65 26.79 11.19
C TYR A 402 -22.56 26.66 12.72
N LYS A 403 -23.60 26.12 13.35
CA LYS A 403 -23.64 25.90 14.80
C LYS A 403 -22.84 24.65 15.14
N THR A 404 -22.31 24.57 16.35
CA THR A 404 -21.78 23.29 16.85
C THR A 404 -22.96 22.43 17.29
N HIS A 405 -22.97 21.18 16.86
CA HIS A 405 -23.98 20.17 17.14
C HIS A 405 -23.35 19.01 17.93
N ILE A 406 -23.99 18.57 19.00
CA ILE A 406 -23.50 17.46 19.83
C ILE A 406 -24.56 16.36 19.88
N PHE A 407 -24.14 15.14 19.58
CA PHE A 407 -24.94 13.93 19.66
C PHE A 407 -24.32 12.96 20.65
N ARG A 408 -25.13 12.05 21.18
CA ARG A 408 -24.58 10.84 21.80
C ARG A 408 -24.11 9.88 20.70
N ALA A 409 -23.01 9.18 20.93
CA ALA A 409 -22.45 8.24 19.96
C ALA A 409 -23.36 7.02 19.71
N ASP A 410 -24.25 6.70 20.66
CA ASP A 410 -25.25 5.64 20.54
C ASP A 410 -26.56 6.09 19.84
N ASP A 411 -26.71 7.38 19.53
CA ASP A 411 -27.87 7.89 18.79
C ASP A 411 -27.80 7.44 17.33
N ARG A 412 -28.84 6.76 16.86
CA ARG A 412 -28.96 6.29 15.46
C ARG A 412 -28.95 7.42 14.44
N ARG A 413 -29.30 8.65 14.86
CA ARG A 413 -29.28 9.86 14.02
C ARG A 413 -27.96 10.64 14.14
N ALA A 414 -27.02 10.21 15.00
CA ALA A 414 -25.70 10.81 15.04
C ALA A 414 -24.97 10.56 13.71
N PRO A 415 -24.31 11.57 13.13
CA PRO A 415 -23.49 11.35 11.95
C PRO A 415 -22.32 10.44 12.32
N LYS A 416 -22.17 9.34 11.58
CA LYS A 416 -21.04 8.42 11.76
C LYS A 416 -19.78 9.04 11.20
N LEU A 417 -18.63 8.83 11.86
CA LEU A 417 -17.34 9.22 11.27
C LEU A 417 -17.06 8.41 10.00
N TYR A 418 -16.20 8.97 9.15
CA TYR A 418 -15.66 8.31 7.95
C TYR A 418 -16.64 7.99 6.83
N GLU A 419 -17.89 8.48 6.94
CA GLU A 419 -18.81 8.44 5.81
C GLU A 419 -18.26 9.26 4.63
N ARG A 420 -18.58 8.78 3.43
CA ARG A 420 -18.15 9.44 2.19
C ARG A 420 -18.91 10.74 1.95
N GLN A 421 -20.13 10.84 2.47
CA GLN A 421 -21.05 11.93 2.20
C GLN A 421 -21.77 12.35 3.48
N TYR A 422 -21.96 13.65 3.63
CA TYR A 422 -22.71 14.26 4.74
C TYR A 422 -23.61 15.36 4.21
N TYR A 423 -24.76 15.53 4.86
CA TYR A 423 -25.73 16.57 4.55
C TYR A 423 -25.89 17.44 5.79
N CYS A 424 -25.60 18.74 5.67
CA CYS A 424 -25.61 19.63 6.83
C CYS A 424 -27.03 19.85 7.37
N ASP A 425 -28.01 19.82 6.47
CA ASP A 425 -29.42 20.00 6.80
C ASP A 425 -29.93 18.82 7.64
N ASP A 426 -29.54 17.59 7.29
CA ASP A 426 -29.88 16.39 8.06
C ASP A 426 -29.30 16.46 9.48
N ILE A 427 -28.03 16.87 9.62
CA ILE A 427 -27.36 17.04 10.92
C ILE A 427 -28.06 18.13 11.75
N ARG A 428 -28.44 19.24 11.12
CA ARG A 428 -29.15 20.35 11.80
C ARG A 428 -30.53 19.92 12.30
N LEU A 429 -31.26 19.15 11.50
CA LEU A 429 -32.59 18.66 11.86
C LEU A 429 -32.54 17.56 12.92
N ALA A 430 -31.50 16.73 12.88
CA ALA A 430 -31.33 15.62 13.81
C ALA A 430 -30.85 16.05 15.21
N SER A 431 -30.18 17.20 15.32
CA SER A 431 -29.51 17.63 16.55
C SER A 431 -30.37 18.57 17.41
N PRO A 432 -30.96 18.11 18.52
CA PRO A 432 -31.62 19.00 19.46
C PRO A 432 -30.62 19.83 20.29
N ASN A 433 -29.39 19.33 20.45
CA ASN A 433 -28.36 19.95 21.27
C ASN A 433 -27.34 20.70 20.40
N SER A 434 -27.55 22.01 20.22
CA SER A 434 -26.68 22.84 19.37
C SER A 434 -26.46 24.24 19.93
N LYS A 435 -25.31 24.84 19.61
CA LYS A 435 -24.97 26.20 20.05
C LYS A 435 -24.30 27.02 18.96
N SER A 436 -24.70 28.29 18.86
CA SER A 436 -24.09 29.26 17.94
C SER A 436 -22.83 29.90 18.52
N HIS A 437 -22.02 30.45 17.61
CA HIS A 437 -20.76 31.12 17.92
C HIS A 437 -20.90 32.62 18.25
N SER A 438 -22.12 33.10 18.56
CA SER A 438 -22.40 34.51 18.86
C SER A 438 -21.66 35.04 20.09
N SER A 439 -21.31 34.14 21.03
CA SER A 439 -20.42 34.42 22.16
C SER A 439 -19.42 33.28 22.29
N ILE A 440 -18.16 33.51 21.92
CA ILE A 440 -17.09 32.50 21.98
C ILE A 440 -16.87 31.96 23.40
N PRO A 441 -16.83 32.78 24.47
CA PRO A 441 -16.68 32.26 25.84
C PRO A 441 -17.87 31.37 26.25
N SER A 442 -19.10 31.81 25.99
CA SER A 442 -20.29 31.02 26.32
C SER A 442 -20.37 29.72 25.51
N TRP A 443 -19.97 29.77 24.24
CA TRP A 443 -19.93 28.60 23.36
C TRP A 443 -18.91 27.57 23.83
N SER A 444 -17.65 27.97 24.05
CA SER A 444 -16.58 27.06 24.46
C SER A 444 -16.86 26.39 25.81
N GLN A 445 -17.38 27.16 26.79
CA GLN A 445 -17.81 26.60 28.07
C GLN A 445 -18.94 25.57 27.90
N TRP A 446 -19.90 25.86 27.03
CA TRP A 446 -20.99 24.92 26.76
C TRP A 446 -20.50 23.65 26.09
N VAL A 447 -19.55 23.72 25.14
CA VAL A 447 -18.94 22.53 24.56
C VAL A 447 -18.34 21.66 25.66
N LEU A 448 -17.50 22.23 26.53
CA LEU A 448 -16.86 21.51 27.64
C LEU A 448 -17.86 20.87 28.62
N GLN A 449 -19.05 21.46 28.79
CA GLN A 449 -20.10 20.89 29.65
C GLN A 449 -20.86 19.71 29.03
N HIS A 450 -20.81 19.57 27.70
CA HIS A 450 -21.63 18.61 26.95
C HIS A 450 -20.82 17.50 26.29
N VAL A 451 -19.49 17.51 26.41
CA VAL A 451 -18.56 16.50 25.87
C VAL A 451 -18.02 15.55 26.91
#